data_AF-A0AAV8VCZ1-F1
#
_entry.id   AF-A0AAV8VCZ1-F1
#
_cell.length_a   1.000
_cell.length_b   1.000
_cell.length_c   1.000
_cell.angle_alpha   90.00
_cell.angle_beta   90.00
_cell.angle_gamma   90.00
#
_symmetry.space_group_name_H-M   'P 1'
#
loop_
_entity.id
_entity.type
_entity.pdbx_description
1 polymer ?
#
loop_
_entity_poly.entity_id
_entity_poly.type
_entity_poly.pdbx_seq_one_letter_code
_entity_poly.pdbx_strand_id
1 'polypeptide(L)'
;MEDSMKQLMEMLSAMKEDMKRGQEEMKASQEEVKVSQEGMKEDSKASQEKLLQEMKTAMEENNTNLETKLHEFEQVVEEEINFVKDDVKAVKEEMNKKIEDLETKFRQLSTTTVVRNWREEEKATSLIAALRGEALEVLRIIPEGSQDYKAVTSALEKRYGDAHLWFASNKLACHVYQTQLRNRRQRFEETLQQYEADVS
;
A
#
# COMPACT_ATOMS: atom_id res chain seq x y z
N MET A 1 3.87 -63.61 -87.49
CA MET A 1 3.31 -63.96 -86.16
C MET A 1 4.33 -63.75 -85.05
N GLU A 2 5.58 -64.15 -85.24
CA GLU A 2 6.66 -63.98 -84.24
C GLU A 2 7.01 -62.52 -83.91
N ASP A 3 7.18 -61.65 -84.90
CA ASP A 3 7.53 -60.23 -84.67
C ASP A 3 6.46 -59.45 -83.90
N SER A 4 5.17 -59.70 -84.19
CA SER A 4 4.05 -59.07 -83.49
C SER A 4 3.99 -59.50 -82.02
N MET A 5 4.36 -60.75 -81.71
CA MET A 5 4.40 -61.28 -80.34
C MET A 5 5.58 -60.70 -79.55
N LYS A 6 6.71 -60.47 -80.23
CA LYS A 6 7.91 -59.83 -79.66
C LYS A 6 7.65 -58.36 -79.30
N GLN A 7 6.98 -57.63 -80.19
CA GLN A 7 6.58 -56.23 -79.99
C GLN A 7 5.57 -56.08 -78.82
N LEU A 8 4.65 -57.03 -78.66
CA LEU A 8 3.73 -57.09 -77.52
C LEU A 8 4.46 -57.32 -76.19
N MET A 9 5.45 -58.23 -76.16
CA MET A 9 6.29 -58.48 -74.99
C MET A 9 7.13 -57.26 -74.59
N GLU A 10 7.67 -56.54 -75.57
CA GLU A 10 8.48 -55.35 -75.35
C GLU A 10 7.63 -54.20 -74.77
N MET A 11 6.41 -54.00 -75.31
CA MET A 11 5.45 -53.04 -74.78
C MET A 11 4.99 -53.41 -73.35
N LEU A 12 4.79 -54.69 -73.05
CA LEU A 12 4.49 -55.17 -71.69
C LEU A 12 5.64 -54.93 -70.71
N SER A 13 6.89 -55.11 -71.15
CA SER A 13 8.07 -54.84 -70.33
C SER A 13 8.20 -53.36 -70.01
N ALA A 14 8.06 -52.51 -71.04
CA ALA A 14 8.08 -51.05 -70.87
C ALA A 14 6.96 -50.58 -69.94
N MET A 15 5.74 -51.09 -70.11
CA MET A 15 4.60 -50.76 -69.23
C MET A 15 4.85 -51.19 -67.77
N LYS A 16 5.51 -52.33 -67.56
CA LYS A 16 5.88 -52.80 -66.22
C LYS A 16 6.98 -51.94 -65.59
N GLU A 17 7.96 -51.50 -66.37
CA GLU A 17 9.00 -50.58 -65.91
C GLU A 17 8.42 -49.21 -65.55
N ASP A 18 7.54 -48.64 -66.37
CA ASP A 18 6.88 -47.36 -66.08
C ASP A 18 5.97 -47.44 -64.86
N MET A 19 5.25 -48.55 -64.67
CA MET A 19 4.46 -48.78 -63.46
C MET A 19 5.36 -48.82 -62.22
N LYS A 20 6.53 -49.46 -62.32
CA LYS A 20 7.49 -49.56 -61.22
C LYS A 20 8.11 -48.19 -60.90
N ARG A 21 8.49 -47.45 -61.94
CA ARG A 21 8.99 -46.07 -61.84
C ARG A 21 7.97 -45.16 -61.17
N GLY A 22 6.70 -45.20 -61.61
CA GLY A 22 5.62 -44.42 -61.02
C GLY A 22 5.32 -44.78 -59.56
N GLN A 23 5.48 -46.06 -59.17
CA GLN A 23 5.40 -46.45 -57.76
C GLN A 23 6.56 -45.90 -56.92
N GLU A 24 7.78 -45.91 -57.46
CA GLU A 24 8.96 -45.36 -56.79
C GLU A 24 8.86 -43.84 -56.63
N GLU A 25 8.41 -43.11 -57.66
CA GLU A 25 8.17 -41.67 -57.61
C GLU A 25 7.05 -41.30 -56.63
N MET A 26 5.97 -42.10 -56.56
CA MET A 26 4.90 -41.89 -55.59
C MET A 26 5.38 -42.06 -54.15
N LYS A 27 6.23 -43.07 -53.89
CA LYS A 27 6.82 -43.28 -52.57
C LYS A 27 7.76 -42.13 -52.20
N ALA A 28 8.63 -41.72 -53.12
CA ALA A 28 9.54 -40.60 -52.91
C ALA A 28 8.77 -39.30 -52.61
N SER A 29 7.70 -39.02 -53.36
CA SER A 29 6.84 -37.85 -53.13
C SER A 29 6.13 -37.90 -51.77
N GLN A 30 5.68 -39.08 -51.32
CA GLN A 30 5.09 -39.24 -49.99
C GLN A 30 6.12 -39.03 -48.87
N GLU A 31 7.35 -39.49 -49.06
CA GLU A 31 8.47 -39.30 -48.12
C GLU A 31 8.81 -37.81 -47.99
N GLU A 32 8.94 -37.08 -49.10
CA GLU A 32 9.20 -35.63 -49.08
C GLU A 32 8.10 -34.83 -48.40
N VAL A 33 6.83 -35.19 -48.65
CA VAL A 33 5.69 -34.53 -47.97
C VAL A 33 5.72 -34.78 -46.47
N LYS A 34 6.06 -36.00 -46.03
CA LYS A 34 6.21 -36.31 -44.60
C LYS A 34 7.33 -35.49 -43.97
N VAL A 35 8.52 -35.47 -44.58
CA VAL A 35 9.67 -34.72 -44.08
C VAL A 35 9.34 -33.23 -44.00
N SER A 36 8.67 -32.68 -45.02
CA SER A 36 8.24 -31.28 -45.02
C SER A 36 7.22 -30.98 -43.92
N GLN A 37 6.25 -31.87 -43.69
CA GLN A 37 5.28 -31.72 -42.59
C GLN A 37 5.92 -31.84 -41.20
N GLU A 38 6.90 -32.72 -41.03
CA GLU A 38 7.66 -32.86 -39.78
C GLU A 38 8.49 -31.61 -39.52
N GLY A 39 9.21 -31.10 -40.52
CA GLY A 39 9.98 -29.84 -40.41
C GLY A 39 9.10 -28.65 -40.03
N MET A 40 7.93 -28.50 -40.67
CA MET A 40 6.98 -27.42 -40.30
C MET A 40 6.47 -27.52 -38.85
N LYS A 41 6.23 -28.74 -38.35
CA LYS A 41 5.82 -28.94 -36.95
C LYS A 41 6.94 -28.58 -35.99
N GLU A 42 8.17 -28.96 -36.33
CA GLU A 42 9.35 -28.67 -35.52
C GLU A 42 9.62 -27.16 -35.45
N ASP A 43 9.59 -26.47 -36.59
CA ASP A 43 9.74 -25.01 -36.68
C ASP A 43 8.62 -24.29 -35.91
N SER A 44 7.38 -24.74 -36.04
CA SER A 44 6.25 -24.17 -35.28
C SER A 44 6.45 -24.35 -33.78
N LYS A 45 6.94 -25.50 -33.34
CA LYS A 45 7.19 -25.79 -31.93
C LYS A 45 8.34 -24.93 -31.40
N ALA A 46 9.45 -24.85 -32.13
CA ALA A 46 10.60 -24.03 -31.79
C ALA A 46 10.23 -22.54 -31.71
N SER A 47 9.41 -22.04 -32.65
CA SER A 47 8.93 -20.66 -32.61
C SER A 47 8.03 -20.38 -31.41
N GLN A 48 7.17 -21.33 -31.04
CA GLN A 48 6.28 -21.19 -29.88
C GLN A 48 7.06 -21.24 -28.56
N GLU A 49 8.06 -22.10 -28.48
CA GLU A 49 8.96 -22.24 -27.33
C GLU A 49 9.83 -20.99 -27.14
N LYS A 50 10.34 -20.41 -28.23
CA LYS A 50 11.06 -19.13 -28.20
C LYS A 50 10.18 -17.99 -27.68
N LEU A 51 8.94 -17.87 -28.16
CA LEU A 51 7.98 -16.86 -27.68
C LEU A 51 7.69 -17.03 -26.19
N LEU A 52 7.51 -18.27 -25.73
CA LEU A 52 7.27 -18.57 -24.32
C LEU A 52 8.47 -18.16 -23.47
N GLN A 53 9.68 -18.43 -23.95
CA GLN A 53 10.92 -18.08 -23.25
C GLN A 53 11.11 -16.56 -23.16
N GLU A 54 10.91 -15.83 -24.26
CA GLU A 54 10.98 -14.36 -24.27
C GLU A 54 9.96 -13.75 -23.30
N MET A 55 8.73 -14.26 -23.30
CA MET A 55 7.68 -13.78 -22.38
C MET A 55 8.03 -14.06 -20.92
N LYS A 56 8.65 -15.23 -20.64
CA LYS A 56 9.13 -15.58 -19.30
C LYS A 56 10.24 -14.63 -18.84
N THR A 57 11.24 -14.38 -19.67
CA THR A 57 12.33 -13.45 -19.34
C THR A 57 11.82 -12.04 -19.12
N ALA A 58 10.94 -11.53 -19.98
CA ALA A 58 10.33 -10.21 -19.80
C ALA A 58 9.50 -10.10 -18.51
N MET A 59 8.84 -11.19 -18.10
CA MET A 59 8.10 -11.24 -16.84
C MET A 59 9.02 -11.23 -15.63
N GLU A 60 10.12 -11.99 -15.68
CA GLU A 60 11.15 -12.02 -14.64
C GLU A 60 11.81 -10.63 -14.48
N GLU A 61 12.18 -9.97 -15.57
CA GLU A 61 12.74 -8.61 -15.55
C GLU A 61 11.75 -7.57 -15.00
N ASN A 62 10.48 -7.67 -15.35
CA ASN A 62 9.47 -6.78 -14.78
C ASN A 62 9.29 -7.02 -13.28
N ASN A 63 9.35 -8.28 -12.84
CA ASN A 63 9.23 -8.61 -11.43
C ASN A 63 10.40 -8.06 -10.62
N THR A 64 11.65 -8.22 -11.09
CA THR A 64 12.83 -7.66 -10.42
C THR A 64 12.82 -6.14 -10.39
N ASN A 65 12.35 -5.49 -11.46
CA ASN A 65 12.17 -4.03 -11.50
C ASN A 65 11.11 -3.55 -10.49
N LEU A 66 10.01 -4.29 -10.34
CA LEU A 66 8.96 -3.98 -9.36
C LEU A 66 9.45 -4.18 -7.92
N GLU A 67 10.17 -5.27 -7.65
CA GLU A 67 10.79 -5.54 -6.35
C GLU A 67 11.77 -4.41 -5.96
N THR A 68 12.60 -3.96 -6.91
CA THR A 68 13.54 -2.86 -6.67
C THR A 68 12.81 -1.55 -6.34
N LYS A 69 11.80 -1.18 -7.13
CA LYS A 69 11.00 0.04 -6.88
C LYS A 69 10.21 -0.02 -5.59
N LEU A 70 9.72 -1.21 -5.20
CA LEU A 70 9.06 -1.41 -3.92
C LEU A 70 10.02 -1.17 -2.77
N HIS A 71 11.23 -1.72 -2.85
CA HIS A 71 12.24 -1.53 -1.81
C HIS A 71 12.67 -0.05 -1.68
N GLU A 72 12.86 0.66 -2.80
CA GLU A 72 13.14 2.10 -2.78
C GLU A 72 12.01 2.90 -2.13
N PHE A 73 10.75 2.56 -2.44
CA PHE A 73 9.59 3.20 -1.83
C PHE A 73 9.51 2.94 -0.33
N GLU A 74 9.77 1.70 0.11
CA GLU A 74 9.81 1.33 1.53
C GLU A 74 10.87 2.13 2.29
N GLN A 75 12.08 2.29 1.72
CA GLN A 75 13.14 3.10 2.34
C GLN A 75 12.71 4.57 2.51
N VAL A 76 12.15 5.19 1.47
CA VAL A 76 11.68 6.59 1.55
C VAL A 76 10.59 6.75 2.61
N VAL A 77 9.65 5.81 2.68
CA VAL A 77 8.59 5.83 3.70
C VAL A 77 9.17 5.68 5.11
N GLU A 78 10.15 4.80 5.30
CA GLU A 78 10.79 4.60 6.60
C GLU A 78 11.58 5.85 7.05
N GLU A 79 12.29 6.51 6.13
CA GLU A 79 12.98 7.78 6.38
C GLU A 79 12.00 8.88 6.81
N GLU A 80 10.91 9.07 6.08
CA GLU A 80 9.87 10.05 6.41
C GLU A 80 9.19 9.77 7.75
N ILE A 81 8.89 8.50 8.05
CA ILE A 81 8.33 8.10 9.35
C ILE A 81 9.29 8.47 10.48
N ASN A 82 10.58 8.20 10.31
CA ASN A 82 11.59 8.52 11.32
C ASN A 82 11.74 10.03 11.51
N PHE A 83 11.74 10.81 10.42
CA PHE A 83 11.75 12.26 10.47
C PHE A 83 10.55 12.82 11.25
N VAL A 84 9.34 12.40 10.90
CA VAL A 84 8.11 12.82 11.59
C VAL A 84 8.14 12.42 13.07
N LYS A 85 8.67 11.25 13.40
CA LYS A 85 8.78 10.77 14.78
C LYS A 85 9.70 11.67 15.63
N ASP A 86 10.81 12.13 15.05
CA ASP A 86 11.74 13.04 15.72
C ASP A 86 11.11 14.42 15.94
N ASP A 87 10.42 14.95 14.94
CA ASP A 87 9.66 16.22 15.07
C ASP A 87 8.57 16.12 16.15
N VAL A 88 7.80 15.02 16.16
CA VAL A 88 6.79 14.78 17.19
C VAL A 88 7.42 14.72 18.58
N LYS A 89 8.60 14.10 18.71
CA LYS A 89 9.34 14.05 19.98
C LYS A 89 9.77 15.45 20.42
N ALA A 90 10.32 16.26 19.52
CA ALA A 90 10.72 17.63 19.81
C ALA A 90 9.54 18.50 20.27
N VAL A 91 8.41 18.43 19.55
CA VAL A 91 7.18 19.15 19.93
C VAL A 91 6.68 18.70 21.30
N LYS A 92 6.72 17.39 21.60
CA LYS A 92 6.32 16.86 22.91
C LYS A 92 7.21 17.39 24.04
N GLU A 93 8.52 17.46 23.83
CA GLU A 93 9.46 18.03 24.80
C GLU A 93 9.23 19.54 25.02
N GLU A 94 8.96 20.30 23.97
CA GLU A 94 8.63 21.73 24.07
C GLU A 94 7.31 21.94 24.84
N MET A 95 6.29 21.14 24.53
CA MET A 95 5.00 21.19 25.22
C MET A 95 5.15 20.87 26.71
N ASN A 96 5.92 19.85 27.06
CA ASN A 96 6.20 19.50 28.46
C ASN A 96 6.87 20.65 29.22
N LYS A 97 7.85 21.33 28.61
CA LYS A 97 8.48 22.53 29.21
C LYS A 97 7.47 23.66 29.43
N LYS A 98 6.58 23.91 28.46
CA LYS A 98 5.51 24.92 28.59
C LYS A 98 4.53 24.57 29.71
N ILE A 99 4.18 23.29 29.85
CA ILE A 99 3.33 22.81 30.95
C ILE A 99 4.01 23.04 32.29
N GLU A 100 5.29 22.68 32.43
CA GLU A 100 6.05 22.88 33.68
C GLU A 100 6.17 24.37 34.07
N ASP A 101 6.40 25.26 33.10
CA ASP A 101 6.42 26.71 33.31
C ASP A 101 5.03 27.23 33.75
N LEU A 102 3.95 26.74 33.14
CA LEU A 102 2.58 27.08 33.53
C LEU A 102 2.25 26.58 34.94
N GLU A 103 2.61 25.34 35.29
CA GLU A 103 2.44 24.79 36.63
C GLU A 103 3.20 25.59 37.68
N THR A 104 4.43 26.00 37.35
CA THR A 104 5.25 26.84 38.23
C THR A 104 4.60 28.21 38.46
N LYS A 105 4.12 28.87 37.40
CA LYS A 105 3.39 30.14 37.50
C LYS A 105 2.10 29.99 38.30
N PHE A 106 1.35 28.92 38.09
CA PHE A 106 0.13 28.63 38.82
C PHE A 106 0.39 28.37 40.32
N ARG A 107 1.46 27.64 40.65
CA ARG A 107 1.90 27.41 42.03
C ARG A 107 2.31 28.71 42.71
N GLN A 108 3.06 29.58 42.03
CA GLN A 108 3.43 30.89 42.54
C GLN A 108 2.19 31.77 42.81
N LEU A 109 1.26 31.84 41.87
CA LEU A 109 -0.03 32.51 42.07
C LEU A 109 -0.75 31.96 43.31
N SER A 110 -0.86 30.63 43.41
CA SER A 110 -1.50 29.95 44.54
C SER A 110 -0.85 30.30 45.88
N THR A 111 0.48 30.28 46.00
CA THR A 111 1.15 30.65 47.27
C THR A 111 0.95 32.12 47.62
N THR A 112 1.01 33.05 46.66
CA THR A 112 0.67 34.47 46.92
C THR A 112 -0.79 34.67 47.32
N THR A 113 -1.73 33.86 46.82
CA THR A 113 -3.16 33.92 47.17
C THR A 113 -3.53 33.25 48.50
N VAL A 114 -2.66 32.40 49.05
CA VAL A 114 -2.82 31.82 50.41
C VAL A 114 -2.22 32.75 51.46
N VAL A 115 -1.13 33.45 51.12
CA VAL A 115 -0.46 34.41 52.03
C VAL A 115 -1.21 35.74 52.11
N ARG A 116 -1.89 36.15 51.04
CA ARG A 116 -2.84 37.28 51.04
C ARG A 116 -4.23 36.69 50.90
N ASN A 117 -5.17 36.96 51.80
CA ASN A 117 -6.59 36.59 51.67
C ASN A 117 -7.23 37.22 50.41
N TRP A 118 -6.94 36.70 49.21
CA TRP A 118 -7.46 37.23 47.94
C TRP A 118 -8.95 36.93 47.85
N ARG A 119 -9.73 37.96 47.52
CA ARG A 119 -11.16 37.82 47.26
C ARG A 119 -11.38 37.04 45.95
N GLU A 120 -12.51 36.35 45.82
CA GLU A 120 -12.83 35.56 44.62
C GLU A 120 -12.81 36.41 43.33
N GLU A 121 -13.16 37.70 43.44
CA GLU A 121 -13.08 38.71 42.36
C GLU A 121 -11.65 38.95 41.86
N GLU A 122 -10.67 39.01 42.77
CA GLU A 122 -9.26 39.24 42.44
C GLU A 122 -8.65 38.00 41.76
N LYS A 123 -9.09 36.80 42.18
CA LYS A 123 -8.71 35.53 41.55
C LYS A 123 -9.27 35.41 40.14
N ALA A 124 -10.53 35.77 39.94
CA ALA A 124 -11.16 35.80 38.62
C ALA A 124 -10.43 36.77 37.68
N THR A 125 -10.19 38.00 38.14
CA THR A 125 -9.49 39.03 37.36
C THR A 125 -8.07 38.61 36.98
N SER A 126 -7.31 38.01 37.92
CA SER A 126 -5.96 37.53 37.66
C SER A 126 -5.94 36.33 36.70
N LEU A 127 -6.91 35.42 36.79
CA LEU A 127 -7.02 34.29 35.88
C LEU A 127 -7.36 34.76 34.47
N ILE A 128 -8.34 35.66 34.34
CA ILE A 128 -8.73 36.28 33.07
C ILE A 128 -7.55 37.01 32.43
N ALA A 129 -6.78 37.77 33.21
CA ALA A 129 -5.59 38.47 32.73
C ALA A 129 -4.46 37.53 32.27
N ALA A 130 -4.42 36.30 32.80
CA ALA A 130 -3.46 35.28 32.40
C ALA A 130 -3.88 34.52 31.13
N LEU A 131 -5.16 34.54 30.74
CA LEU A 131 -5.63 33.91 29.51
C LEU A 131 -5.06 34.60 28.27
N ARG A 132 -4.50 33.82 27.36
CA ARG A 132 -3.96 34.28 26.08
C ARG A 132 -4.34 33.33 24.94
N GLY A 133 -4.41 33.84 23.71
CA GLY A 133 -4.67 33.03 22.51
C GLY A 133 -6.05 32.35 22.56
N GLU A 134 -6.12 31.08 22.14
CA GLU A 134 -7.37 30.30 22.09
C GLU A 134 -8.05 30.12 23.46
N ALA A 135 -7.28 30.23 24.54
CA ALA A 135 -7.81 30.20 25.90
C ALA A 135 -8.63 31.46 26.25
N LEU A 136 -8.57 32.55 25.46
CA LEU A 136 -9.50 33.67 25.61
C LEU A 136 -10.91 33.34 25.07
N GLU A 137 -11.01 32.40 24.13
CA GLU A 137 -12.30 32.07 23.51
C GLU A 137 -13.28 31.40 24.50
N VAL A 138 -12.80 30.84 25.62
CA VAL A 138 -13.72 30.38 26.69
C VAL A 138 -14.48 31.54 27.35
N LEU A 139 -13.94 32.77 27.32
CA LEU A 139 -14.63 33.95 27.84
C LEU A 139 -15.82 34.36 26.98
N ARG A 140 -15.85 34.00 25.69
CA ARG A 140 -17.03 34.23 24.82
C ARG A 140 -18.21 33.33 25.16
N ILE A 141 -17.94 32.19 25.80
CA ILE A 141 -18.97 31.22 26.20
C ILE A 141 -19.67 31.69 27.49
N ILE A 142 -19.03 32.55 28.26
CA ILE A 142 -19.53 33.05 29.55
C ILE A 142 -20.08 34.47 29.36
N PRO A 143 -21.31 34.77 29.81
CA PRO A 143 -21.86 36.13 29.73
C PRO A 143 -20.97 37.17 30.44
N GLU A 144 -20.83 38.35 29.82
CA GLU A 144 -20.14 39.50 30.43
C GLU A 144 -20.86 39.89 31.73
N GLY A 145 -20.17 39.79 32.86
CA GLY A 145 -20.72 40.04 34.21
C GLY A 145 -20.94 38.81 35.07
N SER A 146 -20.73 37.59 34.56
CA SER A 146 -20.74 36.33 35.36
C SER A 146 -19.43 35.55 35.23
N GLN A 147 -18.33 36.26 34.92
CA GLN A 147 -16.99 35.69 34.78
C GLN A 147 -16.32 35.49 36.14
N ASP A 148 -17.03 34.79 37.04
CA ASP A 148 -16.50 34.40 38.33
C ASP A 148 -15.43 33.32 38.17
N TYR A 149 -14.53 33.22 39.15
CA TYR A 149 -13.42 32.27 39.12
C TYR A 149 -13.90 30.85 38.77
N LYS A 150 -15.00 30.40 39.39
CA LYS A 150 -15.61 29.08 39.14
C LYS A 150 -16.12 28.91 37.70
N ALA A 151 -16.75 29.94 37.14
CA ALA A 151 -17.30 29.86 35.79
C ALA A 151 -16.18 29.74 34.75
N VAL A 152 -15.10 30.51 34.92
CA VAL A 152 -13.94 30.47 34.03
C VAL A 152 -13.19 29.14 34.15
N THR A 153 -12.99 28.62 35.37
CA THR A 153 -12.32 27.30 35.55
C THR A 153 -13.13 26.16 34.95
N SER A 154 -14.45 26.12 35.15
CA SER A 154 -15.29 25.06 34.57
C SER A 154 -15.37 25.11 33.04
N ALA A 155 -15.34 26.30 32.45
CA ALA A 155 -15.29 26.44 30.99
C ALA A 155 -13.95 25.95 30.42
N LEU A 156 -12.84 26.22 31.10
CA LEU A 156 -11.51 25.71 30.74
C LEU A 156 -11.44 24.19 30.87
N GLU A 157 -11.90 23.62 31.98
CA GLU A 157 -11.95 22.16 32.18
C GLU A 157 -12.80 21.46 31.13
N LYS A 158 -13.93 22.04 30.73
CA LYS A 158 -14.79 21.44 29.70
C LYS A 158 -14.13 21.41 28.31
N ARG A 159 -13.31 22.42 27.99
CA ARG A 159 -12.71 22.59 26.66
C ARG A 159 -11.33 21.97 26.54
N TYR A 160 -10.56 21.96 27.63
CA TYR A 160 -9.15 21.53 27.65
C TYR A 160 -8.86 20.46 28.70
N GLY A 161 -9.82 20.08 29.53
CA GLY A 161 -9.60 19.11 30.59
C GLY A 161 -9.36 17.69 30.06
N ASP A 162 -8.76 16.87 30.92
CA ASP A 162 -8.31 15.51 30.58
C ASP A 162 -9.39 14.63 29.99
N ALA A 163 -10.64 14.78 30.42
CA ALA A 163 -11.77 14.05 29.85
C ALA A 163 -11.97 14.39 28.36
N HIS A 164 -11.92 15.66 27.99
CA HIS A 164 -12.05 16.09 26.59
C HIS A 164 -10.88 15.59 25.75
N LEU A 165 -9.66 15.72 26.27
CA LEU A 165 -8.45 15.23 25.60
C LEU A 165 -8.51 13.71 25.39
N TRP A 166 -8.96 12.95 26.38
CA TRP A 166 -9.15 11.50 26.28
C TRP A 166 -10.20 11.14 25.21
N PHE A 167 -11.35 11.82 25.18
CA PHE A 167 -12.38 11.60 24.15
C PHE A 167 -11.88 11.98 22.74
N ALA A 168 -11.13 13.07 22.59
CA ALA A 168 -10.55 13.49 21.32
C ALA A 168 -9.50 12.50 20.83
N SER A 169 -8.59 12.04 21.71
CA SER A 169 -7.60 11.01 21.39
C SER A 169 -8.25 9.68 21.02
N ASN A 170 -9.26 9.23 21.75
CA ASN A 170 -9.95 7.97 21.45
C ASN A 170 -10.70 8.06 20.11
N LYS A 171 -11.33 9.20 19.81
CA LYS A 171 -11.97 9.46 18.52
C LYS A 171 -10.97 9.44 17.36
N LEU A 172 -9.78 10.03 17.54
CA LEU A 172 -8.71 9.97 16.55
C LEU A 172 -8.19 8.53 16.37
N ALA A 173 -7.98 7.80 17.46
CA ALA A 173 -7.55 6.39 17.42
C ALA A 173 -8.57 5.51 16.68
N CYS A 174 -9.86 5.66 16.96
CA CYS A 174 -10.93 4.98 16.23
C CYS A 174 -10.92 5.33 14.73
N HIS A 175 -10.70 6.59 14.37
CA HIS A 175 -10.65 7.02 12.96
C HIS A 175 -9.45 6.44 12.21
N VAL A 176 -8.28 6.42 12.85
CA VAL A 176 -7.06 5.81 12.32
C VAL A 176 -7.27 4.31 12.12
N TYR A 177 -7.82 3.60 13.11
CA TYR A 177 -8.15 2.18 13.01
C TYR A 177 -9.13 1.90 11.86
N GLN A 178 -10.20 2.67 11.75
CA GLN A 178 -11.16 2.54 10.64
C GLN A 178 -10.51 2.74 9.27
N THR A 179 -9.56 3.68 9.16
CA THR A 179 -8.86 3.96 7.91
C THR A 179 -7.88 2.84 7.58
N GLN A 180 -7.17 2.30 8.57
CA GLN A 180 -6.30 1.14 8.40
C GLN A 180 -7.08 -0.09 7.94
N LEU A 181 -8.22 -0.39 8.57
CA LEU A 181 -9.11 -1.48 8.16
C LEU A 181 -9.64 -1.29 6.73
N ARG A 182 -10.04 -0.07 6.36
CA ARG A 182 -10.56 0.24 5.02
C ARG A 182 -9.52 0.01 3.92
N ASN A 183 -8.23 0.19 4.25
CA ASN A 183 -7.11 -0.01 3.34
C ASN A 183 -6.48 -1.41 3.44
N ARG A 184 -6.92 -2.25 4.39
CA ARG A 184 -6.39 -3.59 4.61
C ARG A 184 -6.81 -4.52 3.47
N ARG A 185 -5.84 -5.23 2.89
CA ARG A 185 -6.04 -6.31 1.90
C ARG A 185 -5.32 -7.56 2.37
N GLN A 186 -5.91 -8.72 2.12
CA GLN A 186 -5.29 -10.01 2.48
C GLN A 186 -4.03 -10.20 1.64
N ARG A 187 -2.91 -10.52 2.29
CA ARG A 187 -1.65 -10.84 1.62
C ARG A 187 -1.61 -12.29 1.18
N PHE A 188 -0.84 -12.61 0.14
CA PHE A 188 -0.76 -13.98 -0.40
C PHE A 188 -0.12 -14.99 0.57
N GLU A 189 0.69 -14.51 1.52
CA GLU A 189 1.33 -15.30 2.58
C GLU A 189 0.50 -15.40 3.86
N GLU A 190 -0.63 -14.71 3.92
CA GLU A 190 -1.44 -14.57 5.13
C GLU A 190 -2.65 -15.51 5.10
N THR A 191 -2.83 -16.26 6.18
CA THR A 191 -4.00 -17.13 6.34
C THR A 191 -5.27 -16.31 6.58
N LEU A 192 -6.43 -16.86 6.17
CA LEU A 192 -7.72 -16.21 6.38
C LEU A 192 -7.99 -15.88 7.86
N GLN A 193 -7.52 -16.72 8.78
CA GLN A 193 -7.66 -16.50 10.22
C GLN A 193 -6.82 -15.32 10.73
N GLN A 194 -5.61 -15.13 10.20
CA GLN A 194 -4.77 -13.98 10.55
C GLN A 194 -5.37 -12.67 10.03
N TYR A 195 -5.88 -12.70 8.80
CA TYR A 195 -6.58 -11.55 8.22
C TYR A 195 -7.87 -11.21 8.99
N GLU A 196 -8.66 -12.22 9.38
CA GLU A 196 -9.89 -12.03 10.15
C GLU A 196 -9.63 -11.49 11.56
N ALA A 197 -8.54 -11.93 12.20
CA ALA A 197 -8.12 -11.43 13.51
C ALA A 197 -7.70 -9.94 13.47
N ASP A 198 -7.11 -9.49 12.37
CA ASP A 198 -6.72 -8.09 12.16
C ASP A 198 -7.90 -7.17 11.80
N VAL A 199 -9.02 -7.72 11.31
CA VAL A 199 -10.16 -6.94 10.77
C VAL A 199 -11.38 -6.92 11.71
N SER A 200 -11.48 -7.88 12.63
CA SER A 200 -12.55 -7.96 13.66
C SER A 200 -12.38 -6.93 14.78
#